data_AF-A0A4S0IV68-F1
#
_entry.id   AF-A0A4S0IV68-F1
#
_cell.length_a   1.000
_cell.length_b   1.000
_cell.length_c   1.000
_cell.angle_alpha   90.00
_cell.angle_beta   90.00
_cell.angle_gamma   90.00
#
_symmetry.space_group_name_H-M   'P 1'
#
loop_
_entity.id
_entity.type
_entity.pdbx_description
1 polymer ?
#
loop_
_entity_poly.entity_id
_entity_poly.type
_entity_poly.pdbx_seq_one_letter_code
_entity_poly.pdbx_strand_id
1 'polypeptide(L)'
;WRRDTVLAMCGRIEKVHGRDWVEVIGSARKFSECMIYGHSVDDLLDGASHFHGSEEFCRVHWTGEALSDDEFRRFVASMAPEQVAIGMQSFIGTDIGRIRRLIGLDR
;
A
#
# COMPACT_ATOMS: atom_id res chain seq x y z
N TRP A 1 -3.70 -7.11 5.42
CA TRP A 1 -4.88 -6.69 6.20
C TRP A 1 -5.73 -7.89 6.56
N ARG A 2 -6.36 -7.89 7.74
CA ARG A 2 -7.25 -8.98 8.12
C ARG A 2 -8.62 -8.83 7.45
N ARG A 3 -9.12 -9.92 6.87
CA ARG A 3 -10.35 -9.91 6.07
C ARG A 3 -11.59 -9.54 6.91
N ASP A 4 -11.69 -10.09 8.11
CA ASP A 4 -12.77 -9.81 9.08
C ASP A 4 -12.87 -8.31 9.37
N THR A 5 -11.75 -7.64 9.64
CA THR A 5 -11.68 -6.19 9.87
C THR A 5 -12.13 -5.39 8.65
N VAL A 6 -11.68 -5.75 7.44
CA VAL A 6 -12.11 -5.06 6.21
C VAL A 6 -13.62 -5.19 6.01
N LEU A 7 -14.18 -6.39 6.19
CA LEU A 7 -15.62 -6.62 6.03
C LEU A 7 -16.44 -5.84 7.07
N ALA A 8 -15.98 -5.81 8.32
CA ALA A 8 -16.63 -5.03 9.38
C ALA A 8 -16.59 -3.52 9.08
N MET A 9 -15.46 -3.01 8.57
CA MET A 9 -15.31 -1.62 8.13
C MET A 9 -16.30 -1.29 7.02
N CYS A 10 -16.34 -2.08 5.94
CA CYS A 10 -17.29 -1.87 4.84
C CYS A 10 -18.74 -1.90 5.33
N GLY A 11 -19.12 -2.89 6.14
CA GLY A 11 -20.48 -2.99 6.70
C GLY A 11 -20.85 -1.82 7.61
N ARG A 12 -19.88 -1.23 8.33
CA ARG A 12 -20.11 -0.02 9.11
C ARG A 12 -20.36 1.20 8.22
N ILE A 13 -19.58 1.37 7.15
CA ILE A 13 -19.79 2.46 6.18
C ILE A 13 -21.21 2.37 5.62
N GLU A 14 -21.63 1.18 5.21
CA GLU A 14 -22.99 0.96 4.69
C GLU A 14 -24.06 1.28 5.74
N LYS A 15 -23.88 0.80 6.98
CA LYS A 15 -24.83 1.03 8.08
C LYS A 15 -24.99 2.51 8.43
N VAL A 16 -23.90 3.29 8.43
CA VAL A 16 -23.91 4.71 8.78
C VAL A 16 -24.51 5.56 7.66
N HIS A 17 -24.25 5.21 6.41
CA HIS A 17 -24.64 6.02 5.25
C HIS A 17 -25.88 5.55 4.51
N GLY A 18 -26.36 4.33 4.75
CA GLY A 18 -27.51 3.73 4.06
C GLY A 18 -27.27 3.48 2.57
N ARG A 19 -26.02 3.36 2.14
CA ARG A 19 -25.57 3.23 0.74
C ARG A 19 -24.40 2.28 0.64
N ASP A 20 -24.15 1.73 -0.56
CA ASP A 20 -23.02 0.82 -0.81
C ASP A 20 -21.68 1.49 -0.45
N TRP A 21 -20.78 0.76 0.20
CA TRP A 21 -19.52 1.32 0.69
C TRP A 21 -18.64 1.87 -0.45
N VAL A 22 -18.71 1.30 -1.66
CA VAL A 22 -17.95 1.76 -2.82
C VAL A 22 -18.43 3.14 -3.25
N GLU A 23 -19.74 3.36 -3.26
CA GLU A 23 -20.34 4.67 -3.58
C GLU A 23 -19.87 5.73 -2.57
N VAL A 24 -19.93 5.38 -1.27
CA VAL A 24 -19.54 6.31 -0.20
C VAL A 24 -18.08 6.70 -0.30
N ILE A 25 -17.16 5.73 -0.39
CA ILE A 25 -15.72 6.00 -0.52
C ILE A 25 -15.43 6.73 -1.84
N GLY A 26 -16.04 6.30 -2.94
CA GLY A 26 -15.86 6.93 -4.25
C GLY A 26 -16.30 8.41 -4.29
N SER A 27 -17.26 8.80 -3.45
CA SER A 27 -17.69 10.19 -3.31
C SER A 27 -16.72 11.07 -2.53
N ALA A 28 -15.80 10.49 -1.75
CA ALA A 28 -14.86 11.19 -0.88
C ALA A 28 -13.41 10.73 -1.13
N ARG A 29 -12.69 11.41 -2.04
CA ARG A 29 -11.40 10.94 -2.59
C ARG A 29 -10.14 11.49 -1.92
N LYS A 30 -10.24 12.00 -0.69
CA LYS A 30 -9.13 12.73 -0.03
C LYS A 30 -8.36 11.90 1.02
N PHE A 31 -8.46 10.57 0.97
CA PHE A 31 -7.77 9.66 1.89
C PHE A 31 -7.41 8.36 1.18
N SER A 32 -6.43 7.63 1.72
CA SER A 32 -6.07 6.29 1.24
C SER A 32 -6.84 5.21 2.00
N GLU A 33 -6.91 4.04 1.38
CA GLU A 33 -7.37 2.81 1.98
C GLU A 33 -6.62 2.49 3.28
N CYS A 34 -5.32 2.78 3.36
CA CYS A 34 -4.52 2.61 4.58
C CYS A 34 -5.01 3.50 5.73
N MET A 35 -5.40 4.75 5.45
CA MET A 35 -5.90 5.65 6.48
C MET A 35 -7.22 5.16 7.06
N ILE A 36 -8.18 4.77 6.21
CA ILE A 36 -9.49 4.32 6.70
C ILE A 36 -9.41 2.96 7.42
N TYR A 37 -8.53 2.07 6.96
CA TYR A 37 -8.25 0.81 7.65
C TYR A 37 -7.63 1.06 9.02
N GLY A 38 -6.60 1.91 9.11
CA GLY A 38 -5.94 2.28 10.36
C GLY A 38 -6.94 2.85 11.38
N HIS A 39 -7.71 3.87 10.98
CA HIS A 39 -8.77 4.43 11.84
C HIS A 39 -9.81 3.39 12.26
N SER A 40 -10.17 2.45 11.38
CA SER A 40 -11.12 1.39 11.74
C SER A 40 -10.55 0.44 12.80
N VAL A 41 -9.24 0.18 12.78
CA VAL A 41 -8.57 -0.65 13.79
C VAL A 41 -8.42 0.12 15.10
N ASP A 42 -7.90 1.34 15.05
CA ASP A 42 -7.55 2.10 16.24
C ASP A 42 -8.81 2.62 16.95
N ASP A 43 -9.73 3.26 16.22
CA ASP A 43 -10.85 3.98 16.84
C ASP A 43 -12.07 3.09 17.12
N LEU A 44 -12.23 1.99 16.37
CA LEU A 44 -13.44 1.14 16.46
C LEU A 44 -13.17 -0.23 17.07
N LEU A 45 -11.96 -0.75 16.91
CA LEU A 45 -11.58 -2.06 17.44
C LEU A 45 -10.61 -1.97 18.62
N ASP A 46 -10.18 -0.76 19.00
CA ASP A 46 -9.21 -0.53 20.08
C ASP A 46 -7.95 -1.40 19.90
N GLY A 47 -7.48 -1.51 18.64
CA GLY A 47 -6.32 -2.32 18.28
C GLY A 47 -6.54 -3.83 18.36
N ALA A 48 -7.76 -4.34 18.57
CA ALA A 48 -8.01 -5.77 18.74
C ALA A 48 -7.43 -6.60 17.58
N SER A 49 -6.62 -7.61 17.93
CA SER A 49 -5.91 -8.49 16.98
C SER A 49 -4.93 -7.78 16.03
N HIS A 50 -4.51 -6.56 16.36
CA HIS A 50 -3.53 -5.77 15.64
C HIS A 50 -2.42 -5.29 16.59
N PHE A 51 -1.30 -4.88 16.01
CA PHE A 51 -0.22 -4.21 16.72
C PHE A 51 0.38 -3.15 15.79
N HIS A 52 0.96 -2.10 16.37
CA HIS A 52 1.72 -1.12 15.60
C HIS A 52 3.11 -1.67 15.34
N GLY A 53 3.49 -1.76 14.07
CA GLY A 53 4.86 -2.01 13.63
C GLY A 53 5.44 -0.75 13.00
N SER A 54 6.75 -0.52 13.17
CA SER A 54 7.48 0.54 12.46
C SER A 54 8.27 0.01 11.27
N GLU A 55 8.18 -1.29 11.00
CA GLU A 55 8.89 -1.98 9.94
C GLU A 55 8.24 -1.72 8.57
N GLU A 56 9.03 -1.25 7.62
CA GLU A 56 8.62 -1.12 6.24
C GLU A 56 8.98 -2.41 5.49
N PHE A 57 8.03 -3.33 5.32
CA PHE A 57 8.27 -4.58 4.55
C PHE A 57 8.36 -4.37 3.02
N CYS A 58 7.99 -3.18 2.54
CA CYS A 58 8.07 -2.80 1.13
C CYS A 58 8.88 -1.51 1.02
N ARG A 59 9.97 -1.56 0.25
CA ARG A 59 10.77 -0.36 -0.03
C ARG A 59 10.12 0.42 -1.16
N VAL A 60 9.76 1.68 -0.93
CA VAL A 60 8.98 2.45 -1.91
C VAL A 60 9.80 3.60 -2.51
N HIS A 61 9.83 3.68 -3.84
CA HIS A 61 10.27 4.87 -4.58
C HIS A 61 9.03 5.64 -5.07
N TRP A 62 8.62 6.62 -4.26
CA TRP A 62 7.33 7.31 -4.44
C TRP A 62 7.40 8.64 -5.19
N THR A 63 8.53 9.33 -5.18
CA THR A 63 8.64 10.70 -5.73
C THR A 63 9.93 10.87 -6.51
N GLY A 64 9.92 11.79 -7.48
CA GLY A 64 11.08 12.14 -8.29
C GLY A 64 10.99 11.54 -9.69
N GLU A 65 12.14 11.17 -10.25
CA GLU A 65 12.24 10.62 -11.61
C GLU A 65 12.46 9.10 -11.60
N ALA A 66 12.34 8.49 -12.78
CA ALA A 66 12.71 7.10 -12.97
C ALA A 66 14.20 6.91 -12.68
N LEU A 67 14.51 5.91 -11.86
CA LEU A 67 15.88 5.53 -11.55
C LEU A 67 16.60 5.04 -12.81
N SER A 68 17.87 5.36 -12.97
CA SER A 68 18.79 4.69 -13.89
C SER A 68 19.02 3.22 -13.47
N ASP A 69 19.64 2.40 -14.32
CA ASP A 69 19.82 0.97 -14.02
C ASP A 69 20.67 0.76 -12.77
N ASP A 70 21.72 1.56 -12.62
CA ASP A 70 22.62 1.48 -11.47
C ASP A 70 21.96 2.01 -10.20
N GLU A 71 21.14 3.06 -10.30
CA GLU A 71 20.34 3.54 -9.17
C GLU A 71 19.32 2.50 -8.75
N PHE A 72 18.66 1.82 -9.70
CA PHE A 72 17.74 0.74 -9.40
C PHE A 72 18.45 -0.44 -8.71
N ARG A 73 19.62 -0.86 -9.22
CA ARG A 73 20.43 -1.92 -8.58
C ARG A 73 20.83 -1.55 -7.16
N ARG A 74 21.26 -0.31 -6.92
CA ARG A 74 21.57 0.19 -5.57
C ARG A 74 20.32 0.27 -4.68
N PHE A 75 19.18 0.69 -5.24
CA PHE A 75 17.90 0.73 -4.54
C PHE A 75 17.50 -0.65 -4.02
N VAL A 76 17.63 -1.69 -4.85
CA VAL A 76 17.36 -3.08 -4.45
C VAL A 76 18.42 -3.62 -3.49
N ALA A 77 19.71 -3.38 -3.76
CA ALA A 77 20.80 -3.85 -2.91
C ALA A 77 20.82 -3.21 -1.51
N SER A 78 20.12 -2.09 -1.31
CA SER A 78 19.98 -1.41 -0.02
C SER A 78 18.71 -1.78 0.74
N MET A 79 17.96 -2.77 0.28
CA MET A 79 16.80 -3.29 1.01
C MET A 79 17.23 -3.93 2.34
N ALA A 80 16.48 -3.63 3.40
CA ALA A 80 16.64 -4.29 4.68
C ALA A 80 16.26 -5.78 4.58
N PRO A 81 16.77 -6.68 5.46
CA PRO A 81 16.45 -8.11 5.40
C PRO A 81 14.95 -8.44 5.44
N GLU A 82 14.17 -7.63 6.14
CA GLU A 82 12.71 -7.74 6.26
C GLU A 82 11.96 -7.17 5.05
N GLN A 83 12.61 -6.37 4.20
CA GLN A 83 12.00 -5.84 2.99
C GLN A 83 11.93 -6.94 1.93
N VAL A 84 10.72 -7.37 1.60
CA VAL A 84 10.45 -8.47 0.65
C VAL A 84 9.80 -7.99 -0.65
N ALA A 85 9.51 -6.70 -0.75
CA ALA A 85 8.87 -6.10 -1.91
C ALA A 85 9.46 -4.71 -2.22
N ILE A 86 9.28 -4.29 -3.47
CA ILE A 86 9.51 -2.91 -3.90
C ILE A 86 8.21 -2.31 -4.46
N GLY A 87 7.97 -1.05 -4.15
CA GLY A 87 6.92 -0.24 -4.75
C GLY A 87 7.53 0.90 -5.55
N MET A 88 7.05 1.14 -6.77
CA MET A 88 7.49 2.28 -7.58
C MET A 88 6.26 3.01 -8.11
N GLN A 89 6.26 4.34 -7.98
CA GLN A 89 5.14 5.15 -8.44
C GLN A 89 4.96 5.01 -9.97
N SER A 90 3.72 4.88 -10.45
CA SER A 90 3.45 4.74 -11.89
C SER A 90 3.74 6.02 -12.69
N PHE A 91 3.75 7.19 -12.04
CA PHE A 91 3.88 8.50 -12.68
C PHE A 91 5.30 9.03 -12.82
N ILE A 92 6.30 8.35 -12.24
CA ILE A 92 7.71 8.75 -12.37
C ILE A 92 8.36 8.24 -13.68
N GLY A 93 7.58 7.62 -14.58
CA GLY A 93 8.05 7.18 -15.89
C GLY A 93 8.90 5.90 -15.88
N THR A 94 8.78 5.06 -14.84
CA THR A 94 9.53 3.80 -14.78
C THR A 94 8.89 2.73 -15.69
N ASP A 95 9.67 2.18 -16.61
CA ASP A 95 9.23 1.08 -17.47
C ASP A 95 9.20 -0.27 -16.72
N ILE A 96 8.03 -0.92 -16.69
CA ILE A 96 7.84 -2.21 -16.01
C ILE A 96 8.67 -3.31 -16.69
N GLY A 97 8.78 -3.30 -18.02
CA GLY A 97 9.58 -4.28 -18.76
C GLY A 97 11.04 -4.24 -18.33
N ARG A 98 11.58 -3.03 -18.15
CA ARG A 98 12.92 -2.76 -17.64
C ARG A 98 13.10 -3.24 -16.21
N ILE A 99 12.15 -2.99 -15.31
CA ILE A 99 12.20 -3.53 -13.94
C ILE A 99 12.33 -5.05 -13.99
N ARG A 100 11.44 -5.73 -14.74
CA ARG A 100 11.44 -7.21 -14.85
C ARG A 100 12.80 -7.73 -15.29
N ARG A 101 13.42 -7.11 -16.31
CA ARG A 101 14.77 -7.48 -16.76
C ARG A 101 15.82 -7.32 -15.68
N LEU A 102 15.79 -6.21 -14.95
CA LEU A 102 16.78 -5.92 -13.89
C LEU A 102 16.67 -6.86 -12.70
N ILE A 103 15.51 -7.48 -12.47
CA ILE A 103 15.29 -8.46 -11.39
C ILE A 103 15.22 -9.92 -11.90
N GLY A 104 15.57 -10.18 -13.16
CA GLY A 104 15.65 -11.53 -13.72
C GLY A 104 14.29 -12.21 -13.97
N LEU A 105 13.22 -11.44 -14.18
CA LEU A 105 11.86 -11.89 -14.49
C LEU A 105 11.49 -11.74 -15.97
N ASP A 106 12.48 -11.81 -16.85
CA ASP A 106 12.44 -11.64 -18.31
C ASP A 106 11.68 -12.75 -19.06
N ARG A 107 11.17 -13.74 -18.32
CA ARG A 107 10.37 -14.84 -18.86
C ARG A 107 8.94 -14.42 -19.16
#